data_AF-A0A1Y1LXT0-F1
#
_entry.id   AF-A0A1Y1LXT0-F1
#
_cell.length_a   1.000
_cell.length_b   1.000
_cell.length_c   1.000
_cell.angle_alpha   90.00
_cell.angle_beta   90.00
_cell.angle_gamma   90.00
#
_symmetry.space_group_name_H-M   'P 1'
#
loop_
_entity.id
_entity.type
_entity.pdbx_description
1 polymer ?
#
loop_
_entity_poly.entity_id
_entity_poly.type
_entity_poly.pdbx_seq_one_letter_code
_entity_poly.pdbx_strand_id
1 'polypeptide(L)'
;MKERVTFVHAQGVDVDPGLLKVDANQLDGPSVKATRENRLTVEVAELPPELAGLLQAYRDISIRWASPLTYDTVEPFTSRLSPGLHVFSTPASENAGHDQLRLCTSLQAFGSIDCMSAESFTTHGQGQSINPPAATFHQELEDLSAFIDWVTKEICSKEDSVCRSR
;
A
#
# COMPACT_ATOMS: atom_id res chain seq x y z
N MET A 1 -0.47 3.04 16.39
CA MET A 1 -0.62 3.67 15.07
C MET A 1 0.12 5.00 15.04
N LYS A 2 0.90 5.24 13.98
CA LYS A 2 1.55 6.53 13.70
C LYS A 2 1.14 7.01 12.31
N GLU A 3 0.67 8.24 12.20
CA GLU A 3 0.37 8.89 10.92
C GLU A 3 1.37 10.01 10.66
N ARG A 4 1.81 10.15 9.41
CA ARG A 4 2.62 11.27 8.93
C ARG A 4 2.04 11.77 7.61
N VAL A 5 1.67 13.04 7.57
CA VAL A 5 1.29 13.75 6.35
C VAL A 5 2.46 14.62 5.90
N THR A 6 2.91 14.43 4.67
CA THR A 6 4.03 15.19 4.08
C THR A 6 3.53 15.93 2.84
N PHE A 7 3.88 17.20 2.71
CA PHE A 7 3.65 17.98 1.48
C PHE A 7 4.99 18.20 0.78
N VAL A 8 5.15 17.63 -0.41
CA VAL A 8 6.38 17.71 -1.20
C VAL A 8 6.17 18.67 -2.37
N HIS A 9 7.00 19.70 -2.46
CA HIS A 9 6.99 20.67 -3.56
C HIS A 9 8.26 20.54 -4.40
N ALA A 10 8.24 21.14 -5.60
CA ALA A 10 9.41 21.17 -6.46
C ALA A 10 10.55 22.01 -5.83
N GLN A 11 11.78 21.76 -6.28
CA GLN A 11 12.93 22.58 -5.90
C GLN A 11 12.73 24.05 -6.29
N GLY A 12 13.22 24.97 -5.48
CA GLY A 12 13.12 26.42 -5.71
C GLY A 12 11.82 27.06 -5.23
N VAL A 13 10.89 26.28 -4.67
CA VAL A 13 9.72 26.79 -3.97
C VAL A 13 10.03 26.80 -2.47
N ASP A 14 10.42 27.95 -1.93
CA ASP A 14 10.68 28.05 -0.48
C ASP A 14 9.39 28.40 0.26
N VAL A 15 9.07 27.59 1.27
CA VAL A 15 7.98 27.86 2.21
C VAL A 15 8.60 28.34 3.51
N ASP A 16 8.36 29.61 3.85
CA ASP A 16 8.76 30.15 5.16
C ASP A 16 8.03 29.39 6.27
N PRO A 17 8.75 28.64 7.14
CA PRO A 17 8.12 27.91 8.24
C PRO A 17 7.36 28.82 9.21
N GLY A 18 7.72 30.10 9.31
CA GLY A 18 7.03 31.07 10.18
C GLY A 18 5.61 31.42 9.71
N LEU A 19 5.27 31.12 8.46
CA LEU A 19 3.92 31.31 7.91
C LEU A 19 3.03 30.08 8.09
N LEU A 20 3.60 28.95 8.53
CA LEU A 20 2.85 27.73 8.78
C LEU A 20 2.23 27.76 10.18
N LYS A 21 0.92 27.51 10.25
CA LYS A 21 0.19 27.31 11.49
C LYS A 21 -0.28 25.86 11.55
N VAL A 22 0.20 25.15 12.56
CA VAL A 22 -0.14 23.74 12.79
C VAL A 22 -1.08 23.68 13.99
N ASP A 23 -2.33 23.34 13.71
CA ASP A 23 -3.34 23.02 14.72
C ASP A 23 -3.56 21.50 14.77
N ALA A 24 -4.30 21.03 15.77
CA ALA A 24 -4.50 19.60 16.01
C ALA A 24 -5.02 18.84 14.76
N ASN A 25 -5.87 19.48 13.96
CA ASN A 25 -6.52 18.87 12.79
C ASN A 25 -6.33 19.68 11.50
N GLN A 26 -5.49 20.72 11.50
CA GLN A 26 -5.39 21.66 10.39
C GLN A 26 -3.95 22.15 10.23
N LEU A 27 -3.55 22.32 8.98
CA LEU A 27 -2.30 22.97 8.59
C LEU A 27 -2.67 24.14 7.69
N ASP A 28 -2.47 25.35 8.20
CA ASP A 28 -2.64 26.58 7.41
C ASP A 28 -1.28 27.13 6.98
N GLY A 29 -1.24 27.71 5.80
CA GLY A 29 -0.02 28.25 5.22
C GLY A 29 -0.26 28.93 3.87
N PRO A 30 0.81 29.43 3.24
CA PRO A 30 0.72 29.98 1.90
C PRO A 30 0.27 28.91 0.89
N SER A 31 -0.45 29.34 -0.14
CA SER A 31 -0.88 28.45 -1.23
C SER A 31 0.34 28.01 -2.05
N VAL A 32 0.71 26.74 -1.93
CA VAL A 32 1.86 26.15 -2.62
C VAL A 32 1.41 24.91 -3.39
N LYS A 33 1.90 24.76 -4.63
CA LYS A 33 1.68 23.52 -5.39
C LYS A 33 2.56 22.42 -4.79
N ALA A 34 1.94 21.49 -4.07
CA ALA A 34 2.62 20.36 -3.45
C ALA A 34 1.87 19.05 -3.70
N THR A 35 2.61 17.95 -3.71
CA THR A 35 2.08 16.58 -3.69
C THR A 35 1.94 16.15 -2.24
N ARG A 36 0.76 15.66 -1.87
CA ARG A 36 0.47 15.17 -0.52
C ARG A 36 0.77 13.67 -0.42
N GLU A 37 1.65 13.30 0.50
CA GLU A 37 1.87 11.91 0.93
C GLU A 37 1.20 11.71 2.29
N ASN A 38 0.35 10.68 2.40
CA ASN A 38 -0.13 10.19 3.68
C ASN A 38 0.54 8.85 3.98
N ARG A 39 1.27 8.77 5.09
CA ARG A 39 1.91 7.54 5.55
C ARG A 39 1.31 7.10 6.87
N LEU A 40 0.72 5.92 6.86
CA LEU A 40 0.22 5.24 8.06
C LEU A 40 1.17 4.10 8.44
N THR A 41 1.51 3.98 9.71
CA THR A 41 2.27 2.86 10.27
C THR A 41 1.50 2.27 11.43
N VAL A 42 1.22 0.97 11.34
CA VAL A 42 0.39 0.22 12.28
C VAL A 42 1.20 -0.97 12.76
N GLU A 43 1.20 -1.22 14.07
CA GLU A 43 1.84 -2.41 14.63
C GLU A 43 0.99 -3.65 14.33
N VAL A 44 1.62 -4.83 14.20
CA VAL A 44 0.89 -6.08 13.88
C VAL A 44 -0.21 -6.38 14.93
N ALA A 45 0.03 -6.02 16.19
CA ALA A 45 -0.94 -6.20 17.28
C ALA A 45 -2.18 -5.30 17.18
N GLU A 46 -2.14 -4.25 16.34
CA GLU A 46 -3.26 -3.34 16.09
C GLU A 46 -4.10 -3.76 14.87
N LEU A 47 -3.68 -4.78 14.12
CA LEU A 47 -4.38 -5.27 12.94
C LEU A 47 -5.44 -6.32 13.31
N PRO A 48 -6.49 -6.47 12.47
CA PRO A 48 -7.42 -7.59 12.60
C PRO A 48 -6.68 -8.95 12.63
N PRO A 49 -7.12 -9.93 13.44
CA PRO A 49 -6.39 -11.20 13.64
C PRO A 49 -6.06 -11.94 12.35
N GLU A 50 -6.95 -11.88 11.36
CA GLU A 50 -6.74 -12.50 10.05
C GLU A 50 -5.56 -11.88 9.29
N LEU A 51 -5.51 -10.55 9.22
CA LEU A 51 -4.43 -9.82 8.56
C LEU A 51 -3.11 -9.97 9.34
N ALA A 52 -3.17 -9.92 10.67
CA ALA A 52 -2.00 -10.15 11.51
C ALA A 52 -1.42 -11.57 11.27
N GLY A 53 -2.28 -12.59 11.21
CA GLY A 53 -1.89 -13.97 10.93
C GLY A 53 -1.30 -14.15 9.52
N LEU A 54 -1.86 -13.48 8.51
CA LEU A 54 -1.28 -13.45 7.17
C LEU A 54 0.12 -12.84 7.18
N LEU A 55 0.28 -11.65 7.76
CA LEU A 55 1.56 -10.93 7.74
C LEU A 55 2.66 -11.68 8.49
N GLN A 56 2.33 -12.42 9.55
CA GLN A 56 3.30 -13.24 10.29
C GLN A 56 3.87 -14.41 9.45
N ALA A 57 3.17 -14.85 8.40
CA ALA A 57 3.67 -15.89 7.50
C ALA A 57 4.78 -15.38 6.55
N TYR A 58 4.96 -14.06 6.48
CA TYR A 58 5.91 -13.41 5.59
C TYR A 58 6.94 -12.61 6.38
N ARG A 59 8.18 -12.63 5.90
CA ARG A 59 9.20 -11.71 6.39
C ARG A 59 8.90 -10.29 5.88
N ASP A 60 8.52 -10.20 4.61
CA ASP A 60 8.25 -8.94 3.93
C ASP A 60 7.11 -9.11 2.93
N ILE A 61 6.14 -8.19 2.91
CA ILE A 61 5.15 -8.05 1.83
C ILE A 61 5.09 -6.59 1.43
N SER A 62 5.16 -6.33 0.13
CA SER A 62 4.96 -5.02 -0.47
C SER A 62 3.91 -5.12 -1.56
N ILE A 63 2.74 -4.51 -1.31
CA ILE A 63 1.67 -4.36 -2.28
C ILE A 63 1.69 -2.91 -2.77
N ARG A 64 1.71 -2.71 -4.09
CA ARG A 64 1.74 -1.38 -4.72
C ARG A 64 0.75 -1.38 -5.87
N TRP A 65 0.04 -0.28 -6.04
CA TRP A 65 -0.78 -0.05 -7.22
C TRP A 65 -0.30 1.21 -7.94
N ALA A 66 -0.24 1.16 -9.27
CA ALA A 66 0.07 2.29 -10.12
C ALA A 66 -1.10 2.56 -11.08
N SER A 67 -1.59 3.79 -11.09
CA SER A 67 -2.67 4.19 -11.99
C SER A 67 -2.24 4.10 -13.46
N PRO A 68 -3.13 3.68 -14.37
CA PRO A 68 -2.89 3.81 -15.81
C PRO A 68 -2.96 5.25 -16.30
N LEU A 69 -3.51 6.17 -15.49
CA LEU A 69 -3.63 7.57 -15.86
C LEU A 69 -2.28 8.26 -15.78
N THR A 70 -1.99 9.11 -16.76
CA THR A 70 -0.80 9.96 -16.76
C THR A 70 -0.96 11.06 -15.72
N TYR A 71 0.00 11.18 -14.81
CA TYR A 71 0.07 12.29 -13.85
C TYR A 71 1.49 12.85 -13.77
N ASP A 72 1.55 14.14 -13.43
CA ASP A 72 2.80 14.81 -13.07
C ASP A 72 3.14 14.51 -11.60
N THR A 73 4.42 14.33 -11.33
CA THR A 73 4.93 14.00 -10.00
C THR A 73 6.18 14.83 -9.73
N VAL A 74 6.49 15.03 -8.45
CA VAL A 74 7.70 15.75 -8.00
C VAL A 74 8.73 14.75 -7.51
N GLU A 75 10.02 15.09 -7.58
CA GLU A 75 11.05 14.30 -6.92
C GLU A 75 10.74 14.21 -5.40
N PRO A 76 10.90 13.03 -4.76
CA PRO A 76 11.51 11.79 -5.26
C PRO A 76 10.51 10.77 -5.87
N PHE A 77 9.26 11.15 -6.12
CA PHE A 77 8.18 10.26 -6.56
C PHE A 77 8.14 10.04 -8.08
N THR A 78 9.29 10.11 -8.75
CA THR A 78 9.42 9.95 -10.21
C THR A 78 9.58 8.50 -10.64
N SER A 79 9.82 7.57 -9.71
CA SER A 79 9.88 6.13 -10.00
C SER A 79 8.51 5.62 -10.47
N ARG A 80 8.45 5.10 -11.71
CA ARG A 80 7.21 4.59 -12.31
C ARG A 80 7.25 3.07 -12.37
N LEU A 81 6.16 2.45 -11.93
CA LEU A 81 5.86 1.05 -12.21
C LEU A 81 4.93 0.98 -13.44
N SER A 82 4.85 -0.17 -14.09
CA SER A 82 3.78 -0.40 -15.06
C SER A 82 2.42 -0.28 -14.36
N PRO A 83 1.37 0.18 -15.05
CA PRO A 83 0.04 0.26 -14.46
C PRO A 83 -0.43 -1.08 -13.87
N GLY A 84 -1.25 -0.99 -12.83
CA GLY A 84 -1.84 -2.14 -12.15
C GLY A 84 -1.24 -2.46 -10.79
N LEU A 85 -1.53 -3.67 -10.32
CA LEU A 85 -1.19 -4.18 -9.00
C LEU A 85 0.14 -4.95 -9.05
N HIS A 86 1.05 -4.61 -8.15
CA HIS A 86 2.35 -5.23 -7.96
C HIS A 86 2.45 -5.78 -6.55
N VAL A 87 2.80 -7.05 -6.43
CA VAL A 87 2.99 -7.72 -5.15
C VAL A 87 4.39 -8.30 -5.12
N PHE A 88 5.18 -7.89 -4.14
CA PHE A 88 6.44 -8.51 -3.78
C PHE A 88 6.27 -9.15 -2.42
N SER A 89 6.70 -10.41 -2.29
CA SER A 89 6.60 -11.13 -1.02
C SER A 89 7.86 -11.94 -0.77
N THR A 90 8.25 -12.04 0.49
CA THR A 90 9.28 -12.97 0.95
C THR A 90 8.74 -13.76 2.14
N PRO A 91 8.59 -15.09 2.02
CA PRO A 91 8.03 -15.90 3.08
C PRO A 91 8.95 -15.94 4.30
N ALA A 92 8.38 -16.12 5.49
CA ALA A 92 9.14 -16.27 6.74
C ALA A 92 9.68 -17.70 6.94
N SER A 93 9.08 -18.69 6.28
CA SER A 93 9.42 -20.11 6.41
C SER A 93 9.28 -20.86 5.09
N GLU A 94 9.68 -22.14 5.06
CA GLU A 94 9.62 -23.00 3.87
C GLU A 94 8.19 -23.39 3.43
N ASN A 95 7.15 -23.05 4.21
CA ASN A 95 5.74 -23.35 3.88
C ASN A 95 5.10 -22.39 2.84
N ALA A 96 5.90 -21.89 1.90
CA ALA A 96 5.56 -20.78 1.01
C ALA A 96 4.28 -20.99 0.16
N GLY A 97 3.98 -22.24 -0.24
CA GLY A 97 2.86 -22.54 -1.14
C GLY A 97 1.48 -22.31 -0.52
N HIS A 98 1.28 -22.69 0.74
CA HIS A 98 0.01 -22.48 1.44
C HIS A 98 -0.17 -21.00 1.83
N ASP A 99 0.92 -20.33 2.17
CA ASP A 99 0.91 -18.90 2.50
C ASP A 99 0.57 -18.07 1.25
N GLN A 100 1.07 -18.46 0.07
CA GLN A 100 0.73 -17.82 -1.22
C GLN A 100 -0.77 -17.88 -1.55
N LEU A 101 -1.43 -19.01 -1.30
CA LEU A 101 -2.89 -19.11 -1.52
C LEU A 101 -3.68 -18.20 -0.58
N ARG A 102 -3.25 -18.08 0.68
CA ARG A 102 -3.86 -17.15 1.65
C ARG A 102 -3.64 -15.69 1.26
N LEU A 103 -2.44 -15.36 0.79
CA LEU A 103 -2.14 -14.04 0.24
C LEU A 103 -3.06 -13.74 -0.95
N CYS A 104 -3.18 -14.67 -1.90
CA CYS A 104 -4.04 -14.46 -3.06
C CYS A 104 -5.53 -14.32 -2.69
N THR A 105 -6.00 -15.08 -1.71
CA THR A 105 -7.37 -14.94 -1.17
C THR A 105 -7.59 -13.55 -0.60
N SER A 106 -6.60 -13.00 0.12
CA SER A 106 -6.67 -11.64 0.67
C SER A 106 -6.60 -10.57 -0.43
N LEU A 107 -5.83 -10.83 -1.50
CA LEU A 107 -5.74 -9.94 -2.65
C LEU A 107 -7.06 -9.84 -3.43
N GLN A 108 -8.02 -10.76 -3.25
CA GLN A 108 -9.36 -10.62 -3.84
C GLN A 108 -10.12 -9.39 -3.33
N ALA A 109 -9.67 -8.76 -2.23
CA ALA A 109 -10.18 -7.45 -1.81
C ALA A 109 -9.98 -6.38 -2.89
N PHE A 110 -8.98 -6.53 -3.78
CA PHE A 110 -8.73 -5.62 -4.90
C PHE A 110 -9.63 -5.91 -6.12
N GLY A 111 -10.51 -6.91 -6.06
CA GLY A 111 -11.34 -7.37 -7.17
C GLY A 111 -10.89 -8.73 -7.70
N SER A 112 -11.14 -8.99 -8.99
CA SER A 112 -10.78 -10.26 -9.64
C SER A 112 -9.26 -10.31 -9.89
N ILE A 113 -8.52 -10.89 -8.95
CA ILE A 113 -7.06 -11.05 -9.06
C ILE A 113 -6.71 -12.51 -9.38
N ASP A 114 -6.04 -12.75 -10.50
CA ASP A 114 -5.71 -14.06 -11.07
C ASP A 114 -4.41 -14.64 -10.47
N CYS A 115 -4.30 -14.61 -9.15
CA CYS A 115 -3.12 -15.04 -8.40
C CYS A 115 -3.20 -16.48 -7.83
N MET A 116 -4.31 -17.20 -8.10
CA MET A 116 -4.58 -18.51 -7.48
C MET A 116 -3.71 -19.63 -8.06
N SER A 117 -3.19 -19.46 -9.27
CA SER A 117 -2.23 -20.39 -9.84
C SER A 117 -0.86 -20.19 -9.22
N ALA A 118 -0.14 -21.29 -8.95
CA ALA A 118 1.26 -21.23 -8.53
C ALA A 118 2.13 -20.51 -9.58
N GLU A 119 1.78 -20.63 -10.86
CA GLU A 119 2.50 -20.03 -11.99
C GLU A 119 2.29 -18.51 -12.11
N SER A 120 1.30 -17.94 -11.41
CA SER A 120 1.06 -16.50 -11.42
C SER A 120 2.20 -15.72 -10.75
N PHE A 121 2.96 -16.36 -9.85
CA PHE A 121 4.08 -15.73 -9.17
C PHE A 121 5.41 -16.15 -9.79
N THR A 122 6.24 -15.16 -10.10
CA THR A 122 7.64 -15.39 -10.48
C THR A 122 8.49 -15.45 -9.22
N THR A 123 9.15 -16.58 -8.99
CA THR A 123 10.05 -16.78 -7.85
C THR A 123 11.48 -16.39 -8.22
N HIS A 124 12.14 -15.63 -7.36
CA HIS A 124 13.49 -15.11 -7.50
C HIS A 124 14.40 -15.61 -6.38
N GLY A 125 15.64 -15.97 -6.72
CA GLY A 125 16.66 -16.41 -5.77
C GLY A 125 16.73 -17.93 -5.61
N GLN A 126 17.91 -18.42 -5.23
CA GLN A 126 18.20 -19.86 -5.12
C GLN A 126 17.78 -20.48 -3.76
N GLY A 127 17.15 -19.71 -2.87
CA GLY A 127 16.69 -20.15 -1.55
C GLY A 127 17.83 -20.65 -0.64
N GLN A 128 18.29 -19.79 0.28
CA GLN A 128 19.14 -20.20 1.40
C GLN A 128 18.38 -19.99 2.70
N SER A 129 18.71 -20.70 3.79
CA SER A 129 17.97 -20.55 5.06
C SER A 129 17.96 -19.12 5.60
N ILE A 130 18.96 -18.30 5.23
CA ILE A 130 19.09 -16.89 5.60
C ILE A 130 18.36 -15.97 4.61
N ASN A 131 18.21 -16.40 3.35
CA ASN A 131 17.59 -15.65 2.26
C ASN A 131 16.57 -16.56 1.55
N PRO A 132 15.36 -16.71 2.11
CA PRO A 132 14.26 -17.37 1.44
C PRO A 132 14.01 -16.75 0.05
N PRO A 133 13.58 -17.57 -0.93
CA PRO A 133 13.30 -17.07 -2.26
C PRO A 133 12.13 -16.08 -2.22
N ALA A 134 12.27 -14.96 -2.91
CA ALA A 134 11.24 -13.93 -2.99
C ALA A 134 10.30 -14.22 -4.17
N ALA A 135 9.06 -13.78 -4.11
CA ALA A 135 8.09 -13.93 -5.19
C ALA A 135 7.51 -12.58 -5.62
N THR A 136 7.32 -12.41 -6.92
CA THR A 136 6.67 -11.24 -7.52
C THR A 136 5.45 -11.64 -8.33
N PHE A 137 4.38 -10.85 -8.21
CA PHE A 137 3.17 -10.93 -9.03
C PHE A 137 2.83 -9.55 -9.58
N HIS A 138 2.37 -9.51 -10.83
CA HIS A 138 1.85 -8.32 -11.48
C HIS A 138 0.57 -8.66 -12.22
N GLN A 139 -0.43 -7.79 -12.11
CA GLN A 139 -1.63 -7.83 -12.91
C GLN A 139 -2.08 -6.40 -13.23
N GLU A 140 -2.57 -6.19 -14.44
CA GLU A 140 -3.23 -4.94 -14.80
C GLU A 140 -4.49 -4.74 -13.94
N LEU A 141 -4.60 -3.56 -13.33
CA LEU A 141 -5.74 -3.17 -12.50
C LEU A 141 -5.98 -1.68 -12.71
N GLU A 142 -7.11 -1.36 -13.33
CA GLU A 142 -7.42 -0.01 -13.82
C GLU A 142 -7.66 0.99 -12.68
N ASP A 143 -8.39 0.56 -11.64
CA ASP A 143 -8.74 1.38 -10.48
C ASP A 143 -8.79 0.55 -9.19
N LEU A 144 -8.96 1.24 -8.06
CA LEU A 144 -9.03 0.63 -6.72
C LEU A 144 -10.46 0.60 -6.15
N SER A 145 -11.50 0.76 -6.98
CA SER A 145 -12.89 0.90 -6.51
C SER A 145 -13.33 -0.31 -5.69
N ALA A 146 -13.04 -1.52 -6.16
CA ALA A 146 -13.35 -2.75 -5.43
C ALA A 146 -12.68 -2.81 -4.05
N PHE A 147 -11.43 -2.36 -3.96
CA PHE A 147 -10.69 -2.27 -2.70
C PHE A 147 -11.29 -1.21 -1.77
N ILE A 148 -11.61 -0.04 -2.29
CA ILE A 148 -12.23 1.05 -1.53
C ILE A 148 -13.58 0.61 -0.98
N ASP A 149 -14.41 -0.04 -1.80
CA ASP A 149 -15.71 -0.58 -1.38
C ASP A 149 -15.56 -1.64 -0.29
N TRP A 150 -14.59 -2.55 -0.44
CA TRP A 150 -14.29 -3.58 0.55
C TRP A 150 -13.83 -2.97 1.88
N VAL A 151 -12.84 -2.06 1.85
CA VAL A 151 -12.33 -1.38 3.05
C VAL A 151 -13.43 -0.57 3.73
N THR A 152 -14.23 0.17 2.96
CA THR A 152 -15.32 0.99 3.50
C THR A 152 -16.37 0.13 4.20
N LYS A 153 -16.62 -1.09 3.70
CA LYS A 153 -17.56 -2.01 4.31
C LYS A 153 -17.01 -2.68 5.57
N GLU A 154 -15.75 -3.09 5.55
CA GLU A 154 -15.14 -3.89 6.62
C GLU A 154 -14.58 -3.02 7.77
N ILE A 155 -14.11 -1.80 7.48
CA ILE A 155 -13.44 -0.93 8.46
C ILE A 155 -14.36 0.19 8.96
N CYS A 156 -15.14 0.83 8.11
CA CYS A 156 -15.97 1.96 8.54
C CYS A 156 -17.27 1.48 9.21
N SER A 157 -17.56 1.99 10.42
CA SER A 157 -18.89 1.80 11.02
C SER A 157 -19.98 2.40 10.14
N LYS A 158 -21.19 1.82 10.18
CA LYS A 158 -22.35 2.36 9.47
C LYS A 158 -22.70 3.79 9.90
N GLU A 159 -22.41 4.14 11.16
CA GLU A 159 -22.67 5.46 11.72
C GLU A 159 -21.55 6.48 11.46
N ASP A 160 -20.37 6.03 11.05
CA ASP A 160 -19.22 6.90 10.80
C ASP A 160 -19.28 7.48 9.38
N SER A 161 -20.06 8.55 9.23
CA SER A 161 -20.22 9.25 7.94
C SER A 161 -18.91 9.85 7.43
N VAL A 162 -17.98 10.19 8.33
CA VAL A 162 -16.69 10.78 7.96
C VAL A 162 -15.81 9.72 7.32
N CYS A 163 -15.70 8.52 7.92
CA CYS A 163 -14.94 7.41 7.36
C CYS A 163 -15.46 7.00 5.98
N ARG A 164 -16.79 6.96 5.80
CA ARG A 164 -17.42 6.52 4.54
C ARG A 164 -17.38 7.56 3.41
N SER A 165 -17.07 8.81 3.74
CA SER A 165 -16.94 9.91 2.76
C SER A 165 -15.50 10.13 2.28
N ARG A 166 -14.53 9.43 2.88
CA ARG A 166 -13.11 9.51 2.52
C ARG A 166 -12.77 8.48 1.45
#